data_AF-A0A7C0UN36-F1
#
_entry.id   AF-A0A7C0UN36-F1
#
_cell.length_a   1.000
_cell.length_b   1.000
_cell.length_c   1.000
_cell.angle_alpha   90.00
_cell.angle_beta   90.00
_cell.angle_gamma   90.00
#
_symmetry.space_group_name_H-M   'P 1'
#
loop_
_entity.id
_entity.type
_entity.pdbx_description
1 polymer ?
#
loop_
_entity_poly.entity_id
_entity_poly.type
_entity_poly.pdbx_seq_one_letter_code
_entity_poly.pdbx_strand_id
1 'polypeptide(L)'
;KKNEADFAGPQVLGVPTIDIKEISTQVLIKNNDTLVIGGIFKNNNAFTKDVVPGFADIPILGYLFQHKSIVNSTNELLIFITPRIVKQL
;
A
#
# COMPACT_ATOMS: atom_id res chain seq x y z
N LYS A 1 -6.73 1.65 15.28
CA LYS A 1 -7.32 2.85 14.65
C LYS A 1 -6.22 3.88 14.44
N LYS A 2 -5.68 3.96 13.22
CA LYS A 2 -4.73 5.01 12.80
C LYS A 2 -5.49 5.81 11.75
N ASN A 3 -6.16 6.87 12.19
CA ASN A 3 -6.94 7.74 11.32
C ASN A 3 -5.99 8.88 10.96
N GLU A 4 -5.50 8.88 9.72
CA GLU A 4 -4.68 9.98 9.19
C GLU A 4 -5.48 10.65 8.09
N ALA A 5 -5.49 11.99 8.09
CA ALA A 5 -6.09 12.76 7.02
C ALA A 5 -5.30 12.51 5.73
N ASP A 6 -5.97 12.09 4.67
CA ASP A 6 -5.34 11.92 3.37
C ASP A 6 -5.35 13.26 2.62
N PHE A 7 -4.23 13.97 2.70
CA PHE A 7 -4.03 15.26 2.02
C PHE A 7 -3.72 15.10 0.52
N ALA A 8 -3.42 13.88 0.06
CA ALA A 8 -3.06 13.59 -1.33
C ALA A 8 -4.25 13.02 -2.15
N GLY A 9 -5.34 12.63 -1.49
CA GLY A 9 -6.57 12.14 -2.12
C GLY A 9 -7.51 13.24 -2.64
N PRO A 10 -8.60 12.87 -3.33
CA PRO A 10 -9.63 13.80 -3.80
C PRO A 10 -10.21 14.59 -2.63
N GLN A 11 -10.22 15.91 -2.74
CA GLN A 11 -10.79 16.79 -1.72
C GLN A 11 -12.21 17.19 -2.09
N VAL A 12 -13.16 17.00 -1.17
CA VAL A 12 -14.51 17.53 -1.30
C VAL A 12 -14.52 18.88 -0.58
N LEU A 13 -14.64 19.97 -1.34
CA LEU A 13 -14.70 21.34 -0.79
C LEU A 13 -13.48 21.73 0.07
N GLY A 14 -12.29 21.20 -0.22
CA GLY A 14 -11.04 21.53 0.49
C GLY A 14 -10.88 20.85 1.85
N VAL A 15 -11.71 19.84 2.15
CA VAL A 15 -11.54 18.98 3.32
C VAL A 15 -10.88 17.67 2.89
N PRO A 16 -9.74 17.26 3.49
CA PRO A 16 -9.10 15.99 3.18
C PRO A 16 -9.98 14.83 3.64
N THR A 17 -10.03 13.79 2.83
CA THR A 17 -10.83 12.59 3.12
C THR A 17 -10.10 11.72 4.15
N ILE A 18 -10.83 11.04 5.04
CA ILE A 18 -10.23 10.12 6.01
C ILE A 18 -10.27 8.71 5.43
N ASP A 19 -9.09 8.16 5.14
CA ASP A 19 -8.95 6.77 4.70
C ASP A 19 -9.02 5.83 5.90
N ILE A 20 -10.16 5.13 6.05
CA ILE A 20 -10.35 4.13 7.10
C ILE A 20 -9.96 2.75 6.56
N LYS A 21 -9.03 2.07 7.23
CA LYS A 21 -8.63 0.69 6.93
C LYS A 21 -9.08 -0.23 8.07
N GLU A 22 -10.12 -1.01 7.85
CA GLU A 22 -10.67 -1.97 8.80
C GLU A 22 -10.62 -3.40 8.26
N ILE A 23 -10.32 -4.36 9.14
CA ILE A 23 -10.29 -5.80 8.85
C ILE A 23 -11.08 -6.49 9.96
N SER A 24 -12.08 -7.30 9.58
CA SER A 24 -12.91 -8.09 10.50
C SER A 24 -12.75 -9.57 10.14
N THR A 25 -12.27 -10.38 11.08
CA THR A 25 -12.04 -11.82 10.89
C THR A 25 -12.46 -12.57 12.16
N GLN A 26 -13.02 -13.77 12.00
CA GLN A 26 -13.35 -14.67 13.10
C GLN A 26 -12.47 -15.92 12.97
N VAL A 27 -11.77 -16.27 14.05
CA VAL A 27 -10.78 -17.36 14.07
C VAL A 27 -10.91 -18.14 15.38
N LEU A 28 -10.81 -19.47 15.29
CA LEU A 28 -10.78 -20.36 16.45
C LEU A 28 -9.33 -20.81 16.69
N ILE A 29 -8.77 -20.45 17.83
CA ILE A 29 -7.37 -20.71 18.20
C ILE A 29 -7.28 -21.16 19.65
N LYS A 30 -6.27 -21.97 19.99
CA LYS A 30 -6.10 -22.45 21.37
C LYS A 30 -5.37 -21.41 22.22
N ASN A 31 -5.49 -21.56 23.54
CA ASN A 31 -4.79 -20.72 24.50
C ASN A 31 -3.26 -20.86 24.35
N ASN A 32 -2.55 -19.73 24.28
CA ASN A 32 -1.11 -19.63 24.01
C ASN A 32 -0.65 -20.04 22.60
N ASP A 33 -1.55 -20.44 21.69
CA ASP A 33 -1.18 -20.67 20.29
C ASP A 33 -1.08 -19.32 19.57
N THR A 34 -0.05 -19.16 18.74
CA THR A 34 0.14 -17.92 17.96
C THR A 34 -0.49 -18.07 16.58
N LEU A 35 -1.40 -17.16 16.25
CA LEU A 35 -1.97 -17.01 14.92
C LEU A 35 -1.21 -15.96 14.12
N VAL A 36 -0.84 -16.31 12.89
CA VAL A 36 -0.33 -15.36 11.91
C VAL A 36 -1.47 -14.98 10.98
N ILE A 37 -1.87 -13.71 11.02
CA ILE A 37 -2.83 -13.14 10.07
C ILE A 37 -1.99 -12.35 9.06
N GLY A 38 -1.77 -12.92 7.87
CA GLY A 38 -1.18 -12.21 6.74
C GLY A 38 -2.13 -11.08 6.34
N GLY A 39 -1.76 -9.85 6.68
CA GLY A 39 -2.69 -8.73 6.70
C GLY A 39 -2.17 -7.58 5.84
N ILE A 40 -2.86 -7.33 4.73
CA ILE A 40 -2.65 -6.19 3.82
C ILE A 40 -1.40 -6.36 2.94
N PHE A 41 -1.61 -6.91 1.75
CA PHE A 41 -0.64 -6.87 0.65
C PHE A 41 -0.87 -5.57 -0.13
N LYS A 42 0.06 -4.61 -0.05
CA LYS A 42 0.00 -3.39 -0.88
C LYS A 42 1.08 -3.47 -1.96
N ASN A 43 0.63 -3.70 -3.19
CA ASN A 43 1.45 -3.60 -4.39
C ASN A 43 1.20 -2.24 -5.06
N ASN A 44 2.25 -1.41 -5.19
CA ASN A 44 2.19 -0.18 -5.96
C ASN A 44 3.13 -0.28 -7.16
N ASN A 45 2.54 -0.32 -8.36
CA ASN A 45 3.25 -0.31 -9.63
C ASN A 45 3.03 1.04 -10.30
N ALA A 46 4.08 1.84 -10.40
CA ALA A 46 4.04 3.11 -11.11
C ALA A 46 4.94 3.05 -12.34
N PHE A 47 4.35 3.32 -13.51
CA PHE A 47 5.04 3.44 -14.77
C PHE A 47 4.95 4.88 -15.25
N THR A 48 6.10 5.56 -15.34
CA THR A 48 6.19 6.93 -15.86
C THR A 48 7.07 6.91 -17.11
N LYS A 49 6.57 7.54 -18.18
CA LYS A 49 7.30 7.70 -19.44
C LYS A 49 7.28 9.16 -19.83
N ASP A 50 8.40 9.83 -19.64
CA ASP A 50 8.60 11.21 -20.07
C ASP A 50 9.22 11.22 -21.46
N VAL A 51 8.64 11.99 -22.37
CA VAL A 51 9.04 12.01 -23.77
C VAL A 51 9.07 13.45 -24.25
N VAL A 52 10.17 13.87 -24.89
CA VAL A 52 10.22 15.17 -25.56
C VAL A 52 9.52 15.04 -26.93
N PRO A 53 8.40 15.76 -27.16
CA PRO A 53 7.69 15.68 -28.44
C PRO A 53 8.59 16.10 -29.62
N GLY A 54 8.49 15.39 -30.74
CA GLY A 54 9.29 15.65 -31.96
C GLY A 54 10.68 15.01 -31.97
N PHE A 55 11.44 15.11 -30.89
CA PHE A 55 12.79 14.53 -30.83
C PHE A 55 12.81 13.03 -30.52
N ALA A 56 11.74 12.53 -29.88
CA ALA A 56 11.62 11.11 -29.55
C ALA A 56 11.41 10.18 -30.76
N ASP A 57 10.98 10.73 -31.90
CA ASP A 57 10.69 9.96 -33.12
C ASP A 57 11.91 9.88 -34.07
N ILE A 58 13.04 10.48 -33.71
CA ILE A 58 14.26 10.44 -34.53
C ILE A 58 14.81 9.00 -34.52
N PRO A 59 14.94 8.34 -35.69
CA PRO A 59 15.60 7.05 -35.79
C PRO A 59 16.99 7.12 -35.18
N ILE A 60 17.39 6.11 -34.41
CA ILE A 60 18.71 6.01 -33.74
C ILE A 60 18.86 6.93 -32.50
N LEU A 61 18.35 8.17 -32.53
CA LEU A 61 18.57 9.17 -31.46
C LEU A 61 17.40 9.35 -30.48
N GLY A 62 16.19 8.89 -30.81
CA GLY A 62 14.99 9.09 -29.99
C GLY A 62 15.10 8.58 -28.56
N TYR A 63 15.98 7.61 -28.29
CA TYR A 63 16.21 7.08 -26.94
C TYR A 63 16.85 8.10 -25.97
N LEU A 64 17.63 9.06 -26.48
CA LEU A 64 18.25 10.12 -25.66
C LEU A 64 17.25 11.17 -25.16
N PHE A 65 16.07 11.23 -25.78
CA PHE A 65 15.02 12.22 -25.52
C PHE A 65 13.78 11.62 -24.85
N GLN A 66 13.92 10.43 -24.29
CA GLN A 66 12.89 9.77 -23.49
C GLN A 66 13.48 9.29 -22.16
N HIS A 67 12.71 9.44 -21.09
CA HIS A 67 13.02 8.88 -19.78
C HIS A 67 11.91 7.90 -19.39
N LYS A 68 12.31 6.72 -18.91
CA LYS A 68 11.39 5.69 -18.41
C LYS A 68 11.72 5.46 -16.94
N SER A 69 10.74 5.66 -16.07
CA SER A 69 10.84 5.36 -14.66
C SER A 69 9.85 4.25 -14.31
N ILE A 70 10.37 3.16 -13.78
CA ILE A 70 9.59 2.03 -13.27
C ILE A 70 9.82 2.00 -11.76
N VAL A 71 8.77 2.24 -11.00
CA VAL A 71 8.81 2.18 -9.54
C VAL A 71 7.92 1.04 -9.07
N ASN A 72 8.55 0.03 -8.48
CA ASN A 72 7.88 -1.10 -7.86
C ASN A 72 8.06 -1.01 -6.35
N SER A 73 6.97 -0.90 -5.60
CA SER A 73 7.00 -0.89 -4.14
C SER A 73 6.07 -1.97 -3.58
N THR A 74 6.67 -2.94 -2.90
CA THR A 74 5.97 -4.01 -2.18
C THR A 74 6.08 -3.74 -0.69
N ASN A 75 4.93 -3.62 -0.02
CA ASN A 75 4.88 -3.51 1.44
C ASN A 75 4.11 -4.71 1.99
N GLU A 76 4.79 -5.52 2.81
CA GLU A 76 4.23 -6.69 3.48
C GLU A 76 4.12 -6.42 4.98
N LEU A 77 2.90 -6.54 5.52
CA LEU A 77 2.63 -6.42 6.95
C LEU A 77 2.17 -7.78 7.50
N LEU A 78 2.86 -8.24 8.55
CA LEU A 78 2.54 -9.46 9.28
C LEU A 78 2.03 -9.11 10.67
N ILE A 79 0.88 -9.67 11.04
CA ILE A 79 0.27 -9.48 12.35
C ILE A 79 0.26 -10.82 13.08
N PHE A 80 0.84 -10.84 14.28
CA PHE A 80 0.89 -12.01 15.15
C PHE A 80 -0.03 -11.77 16.36
N ILE A 81 -0.90 -12.74 16.65
CA ILE A 81 -1.82 -12.68 17.78
C ILE A 81 -1.67 -13.96 18.62
N THR A 82 -1.38 -13.80 19.91
CA THR A 82 -1.29 -14.90 20.87
C THR A 82 -2.26 -14.64 22.02
N PRO A 83 -3.39 -15.37 22.12
CA PRO A 83 -4.35 -15.17 23.19
C PRO A 83 -3.84 -15.81 24.49
N ARG A 84 -4.18 -15.19 25.62
CA ARG A 84 -3.91 -15.73 26.96
C ARG A 84 -5.19 -15.73 27.80
N ILE A 85 -5.63 -16.91 28.24
CA ILE A 85 -6.74 -17.06 29.18
C ILE A 85 -6.24 -16.71 30.58
N VAL A 86 -6.80 -15.65 31.16
CA VAL A 86 -6.65 -15.30 32.57
C VAL A 86 -7.78 -15.97 33.36
N LYS A 87 -7.42 -16.84 34.31
CA LYS A 87 -8.35 -17.34 35.33
C LYS A 87 -8.25 -16.43 36.55
N GLN A 88 -9.37 -15.88 36.99
CA GLN A 88 -9.46 -15.17 38.26
C GLN A 88 -9.57 -16.22 39.37
N LEU A 89 -8.67 -16.14 40.37
CA LEU A 89 -8.66 -17.03 41.54
C LEU A 89 -9.72 -16.60 42.56
#